data_AF-A0A8T1AC08-F1
#
_entry.id   AF-A0A8T1AC08-F1
#
_cell.length_a   1.000
_cell.length_b   1.000
_cell.length_c   1.000
_cell.angle_alpha   90.00
_cell.angle_beta   90.00
_cell.angle_gamma   90.00
#
_symmetry.space_group_name_H-M   'P 1'
#
loop_
_entity.id
_entity.type
_entity.pdbx_description
1 polymer ?
#
loop_
_entity_poly.entity_id
_entity_poly.type
_entity_poly.pdbx_seq_one_letter_code
_entity_poly.pdbx_strand_id
1 'polypeptide(L)'
;MATTVVAVDVCSATTTCTGQAAPYSGTSCSSTLTYKDDIAAAFGVNPYVIVEKYTAGQSCAADQLTGVTTYLADGKCHKTDTAKSYRATRSADNSAVIKTYTDAVCATGEVVTTVSAADGTSNACATDTKVYGAGTTPLYLTSTMNYDTNANTCTSGVPSLVSTTVANVDTTCSTTSVCTGSAAPYTGTKCSSASSYLTDMATAFSSSPYVIVQKYNAGKSCADAELSGITTYLADGKCHKTDTAKSYRAARKADGSATVQSYTDAILRCMATTPLRCI
;
A
#
# COMPACT_ATOMS: atom_id res chain seq x y z
N MET A 1 15.83 7.67 -9.28
CA MET A 1 16.58 8.78 -9.89
C MET A 1 17.97 8.81 -9.27
N ALA A 2 19.03 8.78 -10.08
CA ALA A 2 20.41 8.88 -9.60
C ALA A 2 20.99 10.24 -10.00
N THR A 3 21.62 10.93 -9.06
CA THR A 3 22.17 12.27 -9.22
C THR A 3 23.68 12.20 -9.01
N THR A 4 24.42 12.62 -10.03
CA THR A 4 25.89 12.78 -9.97
C THR A 4 26.22 14.21 -9.56
N VAL A 5 27.12 14.38 -8.59
CA VAL A 5 27.60 15.70 -8.18
C VAL A 5 28.67 16.16 -9.18
N VAL A 6 28.40 17.25 -9.88
CA VAL A 6 29.30 17.85 -10.88
C VAL A 6 29.40 19.36 -10.66
N ALA A 7 30.41 20.00 -11.24
CA ALA A 7 30.47 21.47 -11.27
C ALA A 7 29.27 22.04 -12.06
N VAL A 8 28.74 23.18 -11.60
CA VAL A 8 27.50 23.82 -12.10
C VAL A 8 27.46 23.96 -13.63
N ASP A 9 28.57 24.33 -14.27
CA ASP A 9 28.64 24.59 -15.71
C ASP A 9 28.76 23.34 -16.60
N VAL A 10 28.73 22.14 -16.01
CA VAL A 10 28.90 20.87 -16.74
C VAL A 10 27.57 20.17 -17.00
N CYS A 11 26.47 20.61 -16.36
CA CYS A 11 25.19 19.96 -16.53
C CYS A 11 24.41 20.51 -17.74
N SER A 12 24.03 19.63 -18.65
CA SER A 12 23.09 19.93 -19.75
C SER A 12 21.82 19.11 -19.57
N ALA A 13 20.69 19.79 -19.36
CA ALA A 13 19.40 19.13 -19.23
C ALA A 13 18.95 18.55 -20.58
N THR A 14 18.30 17.39 -20.55
CA THR A 14 17.69 16.81 -21.75
C THR A 14 16.29 17.38 -21.95
N THR A 15 15.92 17.67 -23.20
CA THR A 15 14.55 18.04 -23.56
C THR A 15 13.66 16.83 -23.85
N THR A 16 14.26 15.66 -24.10
CA THR A 16 13.55 14.40 -24.36
C THR A 16 14.23 13.25 -23.64
N CYS A 17 13.44 12.27 -23.18
CA CYS A 17 14.00 11.04 -22.63
C CYS A 17 14.69 10.20 -23.71
N THR A 18 15.71 9.46 -23.31
CA THR A 18 16.51 8.54 -24.13
C THR A 18 16.21 7.09 -23.75
N GLY A 19 16.57 6.15 -24.63
CA GLY A 19 16.32 4.73 -24.48
C GLY A 19 15.25 4.20 -25.44
N GLN A 20 15.37 2.94 -25.82
CA GLN A 20 14.40 2.27 -26.72
C GLN A 20 13.32 1.50 -25.94
N ALA A 21 13.52 1.28 -24.65
CA ALA A 21 12.60 0.59 -23.75
C ALA A 21 12.80 1.08 -22.31
N ALA A 22 11.82 0.83 -21.45
CA ALA A 22 11.88 1.19 -20.04
C ALA A 22 13.02 0.44 -19.30
N PRO A 23 13.73 1.12 -18.37
CA PRO A 23 13.53 2.52 -17.98
C PRO A 23 14.11 3.51 -19.01
N TYR A 24 13.34 4.55 -19.31
CA TYR A 24 13.83 5.70 -20.10
C TYR A 24 14.60 6.66 -19.20
N SER A 25 15.59 7.35 -19.75
CA SER A 25 16.49 8.23 -19.00
C SER A 25 16.45 9.66 -19.51
N GLY A 26 16.33 10.61 -18.58
CA GLY A 26 16.48 12.04 -18.84
C GLY A 26 17.37 12.69 -17.78
N THR A 27 17.93 13.86 -18.11
CA THR A 27 18.78 14.65 -17.23
C THR A 27 18.08 15.97 -16.91
N SER A 28 17.97 16.29 -15.62
CA SER A 28 17.63 17.62 -15.14
C SER A 28 18.84 18.19 -14.39
N CYS A 29 19.04 19.50 -14.50
CA CYS A 29 20.10 20.20 -13.82
C CYS A 29 19.54 20.90 -12.59
N SER A 30 20.20 20.69 -11.45
CA SER A 30 19.79 21.18 -10.15
C SER A 30 21.02 21.63 -9.36
N SER A 31 20.81 22.39 -8.29
CA SER A 31 21.85 22.80 -7.34
C SER A 31 21.63 22.15 -5.98
N THR A 32 22.64 22.09 -5.14
CA THR A 32 22.46 21.61 -3.74
C THR A 32 21.47 22.46 -2.94
N LEU A 33 21.21 23.71 -3.35
CA LEU A 33 20.23 24.60 -2.74
C LEU A 33 18.79 24.27 -3.16
N THR A 34 18.58 23.92 -4.43
CA THR A 34 17.24 23.71 -5.02
C THR A 34 16.84 22.24 -5.10
N TYR A 35 17.79 21.32 -4.90
CA TYR A 35 17.59 19.88 -5.10
C TYR A 35 16.35 19.31 -4.43
N LYS A 36 16.06 19.71 -3.19
CA LYS A 36 14.89 19.23 -2.46
C LYS A 36 13.58 19.67 -3.12
N ASP A 37 13.51 20.92 -3.57
CA ASP A 37 12.34 21.48 -4.25
C ASP A 37 12.17 20.86 -5.64
N ASP A 38 13.28 20.67 -6.36
CA ASP A 38 13.30 20.02 -7.67
C ASP A 38 12.79 18.58 -7.59
N ILE A 39 13.19 17.83 -6.57
CA ILE A 39 12.69 16.48 -6.30
C ILE A 39 11.21 16.51 -5.90
N ALA A 40 10.80 17.40 -5.01
CA ALA A 40 9.40 17.52 -4.61
C ALA A 40 8.50 17.81 -5.83
N ALA A 41 8.93 18.69 -6.73
CA ALA A 41 8.22 18.98 -7.97
C ALA A 41 8.19 17.77 -8.92
N ALA A 42 9.30 17.05 -9.08
CA ALA A 42 9.38 15.90 -9.97
C ALA A 42 8.50 14.72 -9.52
N PHE A 43 8.39 14.48 -8.21
CA PHE A 43 7.58 13.39 -7.66
C PHE A 43 6.13 13.80 -7.41
N GLY A 44 5.86 15.10 -7.25
CA GLY A 44 4.53 15.64 -6.98
C GLY A 44 3.94 15.05 -5.68
N VAL A 45 2.76 14.45 -5.78
CA VAL A 45 2.08 13.82 -4.63
C VAL A 45 2.63 12.44 -4.26
N ASN A 46 3.55 11.89 -5.06
CA ASN A 46 4.04 10.55 -4.84
C ASN A 46 5.08 10.52 -3.72
N PRO A 47 5.03 9.53 -2.81
CA PRO A 47 6.02 9.39 -1.75
C PRO A 47 7.41 9.07 -2.30
N TYR A 48 8.46 9.59 -1.68
CA TYR A 48 9.84 9.33 -2.10
C TYR A 48 10.81 9.32 -0.92
N VAL A 49 11.96 8.66 -1.13
CA VAL A 49 13.08 8.63 -0.18
C VAL A 49 14.36 9.04 -0.90
N ILE A 50 15.06 10.04 -0.38
CA ILE A 50 16.35 10.55 -0.83
C ILE A 50 17.44 9.94 0.06
N VAL A 51 18.46 9.37 -0.56
CA VAL A 51 19.67 8.87 0.09
C VAL A 51 20.87 9.65 -0.44
N GLU A 52 21.50 10.43 0.42
CA GLU A 52 22.76 11.11 0.15
C GLU A 52 23.91 10.26 0.67
N LYS A 53 24.93 10.05 -0.16
CA LYS A 53 26.16 9.37 0.20
C LYS A 53 27.32 10.34 0.21
N TYR A 54 28.17 10.20 1.22
CA TYR A 54 29.35 11.02 1.42
C TYR A 54 30.61 10.16 1.42
N THR A 55 31.77 10.80 1.20
CA THR A 55 33.08 10.15 1.36
C THR A 55 33.19 9.55 2.77
N ALA A 56 33.68 8.31 2.86
CA ALA A 56 33.79 7.60 4.13
C ALA A 56 34.66 8.35 5.14
N GLY A 57 34.21 8.43 6.39
CA GLY A 57 34.87 9.12 7.50
C GLY A 57 34.64 10.63 7.55
N GLN A 58 33.92 11.20 6.58
CA GLN A 58 33.80 12.65 6.43
C GLN A 58 32.55 13.24 7.10
N SER A 59 31.79 12.45 7.87
CA SER A 59 30.69 12.93 8.72
C SER A 59 29.68 13.79 7.98
N CYS A 60 29.44 13.44 6.70
CA CYS A 60 28.53 14.15 5.80
C CYS A 60 28.83 15.65 5.60
N ALA A 61 30.11 16.01 5.57
CA ALA A 61 30.56 17.33 5.13
C ALA A 61 30.05 17.64 3.71
N ALA A 62 29.55 18.84 3.48
CA ALA A 62 28.82 19.19 2.26
C ALA A 62 29.67 19.07 0.98
N ASP A 63 30.97 19.37 1.07
CA ASP A 63 31.97 19.24 0.01
C ASP A 63 32.38 17.77 -0.25
N GLN A 64 31.93 16.85 0.59
CA GLN A 64 32.23 15.42 0.52
C GLN A 64 31.03 14.60 0.00
N LEU A 65 30.00 15.26 -0.54
CA LEU A 65 28.86 14.60 -1.15
C LEU A 65 29.30 13.89 -2.44
N THR A 66 29.17 12.57 -2.48
CA THR A 66 29.64 11.74 -3.61
C THR A 66 28.50 11.29 -4.52
N GLY A 67 27.27 11.28 -4.02
CA GLY A 67 26.10 10.95 -4.83
C GLY A 67 24.80 11.07 -4.08
N VAL A 68 23.71 11.24 -4.84
CA VAL A 68 22.36 11.25 -4.30
C VAL A 68 21.48 10.31 -5.11
N THR A 69 20.71 9.47 -4.43
CA THR A 69 19.72 8.60 -5.07
C THR A 69 18.35 8.86 -4.46
N THR A 70 17.37 9.13 -5.31
CA THR A 70 15.96 9.27 -4.90
C THR A 70 15.15 8.10 -5.41
N TYR A 71 14.43 7.43 -4.51
CA TYR A 71 13.58 6.28 -4.77
C TYR A 71 12.11 6.68 -4.70
N LEU A 72 11.31 6.26 -5.70
CA LEU A 72 9.86 6.31 -5.60
C LEU A 72 9.41 5.30 -4.53
N ALA A 73 8.81 5.80 -3.46
CA ALA A 73 8.46 5.01 -2.29
C ALA A 73 6.99 4.56 -2.32
N ASP A 74 6.53 4.11 -3.48
CA ASP A 74 5.15 3.65 -3.67
C ASP A 74 4.98 2.15 -3.33
N GLY A 75 6.03 1.44 -2.91
CA GLY A 75 5.98 0.02 -2.61
C GLY A 75 5.88 -0.92 -3.83
N LYS A 76 5.88 -0.38 -5.06
CA LYS A 76 5.90 -1.17 -6.32
C LYS A 76 7.33 -1.51 -6.71
N CYS A 77 7.45 -2.50 -7.61
CA CYS A 77 8.72 -2.84 -8.23
C CYS A 77 9.07 -1.86 -9.35
N HIS A 78 10.24 -1.24 -9.25
CA HIS A 78 10.75 -0.30 -10.25
C HIS A 78 12.08 -0.77 -10.78
N LYS A 79 12.22 -0.83 -12.11
CA LYS A 79 13.50 -1.15 -12.75
C LYS A 79 14.49 0.00 -12.57
N THR A 80 15.72 -0.31 -12.19
CA THR A 80 16.84 0.64 -12.29
C THR A 80 17.58 0.48 -13.61
N ASP A 81 17.57 -0.72 -14.18
CA ASP A 81 18.09 -1.04 -15.50
C ASP A 81 17.39 -2.31 -16.06
N THR A 82 17.96 -2.95 -17.09
CA THR A 82 17.38 -4.16 -17.70
C THR A 82 17.46 -5.41 -16.83
N ALA A 83 18.31 -5.41 -15.81
CA ALA A 83 18.64 -6.55 -14.96
C ALA A 83 18.50 -6.26 -13.46
N LYS A 84 18.20 -5.04 -13.03
CA LYS A 84 18.09 -4.66 -11.61
C LYS A 84 16.82 -3.86 -11.35
N SER A 85 16.35 -3.94 -10.11
CA SER A 85 15.15 -3.25 -9.66
C SER A 85 15.24 -2.87 -8.19
N TYR A 86 14.24 -2.10 -7.74
CA TYR A 86 14.06 -1.73 -6.36
C TYR A 86 12.59 -1.68 -5.96
N ARG A 87 12.34 -1.75 -4.65
CA ARG A 87 11.11 -1.33 -4.00
C ARG A 87 11.48 -0.38 -2.87
N ALA A 88 10.71 0.68 -2.67
CA ALA A 88 10.87 1.53 -1.50
C ALA A 88 9.52 1.81 -0.85
N THR A 89 9.52 1.94 0.46
CA THR A 89 8.37 2.37 1.25
C THR A 89 8.80 3.44 2.26
N ARG A 90 7.87 4.32 2.60
CA ARG A 90 8.03 5.39 3.60
C ARG A 90 6.77 5.47 4.44
N SER A 91 6.94 5.41 5.75
CA SER A 91 5.88 5.46 6.74
C SER A 91 5.59 6.89 7.19
N ALA A 92 4.42 7.08 7.82
CA ALA A 92 4.01 8.39 8.34
C ALA A 92 4.90 8.90 9.50
N ASP A 93 5.59 8.00 10.19
CA ASP A 93 6.60 8.33 11.22
C ASP A 93 7.98 8.66 10.63
N ASN A 94 8.06 8.85 9.32
CA ASN A 94 9.27 9.10 8.54
C ASN A 94 10.27 7.94 8.48
N SER A 95 9.96 6.76 9.04
CA SER A 95 10.74 5.55 8.78
C SER A 95 10.60 5.13 7.32
N ALA A 96 11.59 4.42 6.79
CA ALA A 96 11.58 3.97 5.40
C ALA A 96 12.30 2.63 5.24
N VAL A 97 11.94 1.92 4.19
CA VAL A 97 12.63 0.69 3.78
C VAL A 97 12.91 0.79 2.29
N ILE A 98 14.17 0.58 1.90
CA ILE A 98 14.60 0.49 0.51
C ILE A 98 15.14 -0.92 0.29
N LYS A 99 14.61 -1.61 -0.70
CA LYS A 99 15.02 -2.95 -1.11
C LYS A 99 15.54 -2.87 -2.53
N THR A 100 16.77 -3.28 -2.76
CA THR A 100 17.35 -3.41 -4.10
C THR A 100 17.49 -4.87 -4.46
N TYR A 101 17.41 -5.17 -5.76
CA TYR A 101 17.41 -6.53 -6.29
C TYR A 101 18.39 -6.66 -7.44
N THR A 102 18.90 -7.87 -7.64
CA THR A 102 19.80 -8.20 -8.75
C THR A 102 19.06 -8.74 -9.96
N ASP A 103 17.73 -8.67 -9.97
CA ASP A 103 16.87 -8.92 -11.13
C ASP A 103 15.98 -7.71 -11.42
N ALA A 104 15.29 -7.71 -12.56
CA ALA A 104 14.42 -6.62 -12.99
C ALA A 104 12.97 -6.73 -12.49
N VAL A 105 12.65 -7.71 -11.65
CA VAL A 105 11.27 -8.07 -11.24
C VAL A 105 11.07 -8.12 -9.72
N CYS A 106 12.10 -7.75 -8.96
CA CYS A 106 12.11 -7.70 -7.50
C CYS A 106 11.92 -9.08 -6.84
N ALA A 107 12.59 -10.12 -7.34
CA ALA A 107 12.45 -11.49 -6.81
C ALA A 107 13.73 -12.02 -6.12
N THR A 108 14.91 -11.60 -6.57
CA THR A 108 16.19 -12.27 -6.27
C THR A 108 17.27 -11.25 -5.86
N GLY A 109 18.20 -11.69 -5.02
CA GLY A 109 19.36 -10.88 -4.61
C GLY A 109 18.98 -9.64 -3.82
N GLU A 110 17.96 -9.76 -2.96
CA GLU A 110 17.45 -8.67 -2.13
C GLU A 110 18.52 -8.15 -1.17
N VAL A 111 18.71 -6.83 -1.17
CA VAL A 111 19.47 -6.10 -0.15
C VAL A 111 18.55 -5.06 0.47
N VAL A 112 18.44 -5.08 1.80
CA VAL A 112 17.53 -4.21 2.55
C VAL A 112 18.30 -3.10 3.24
N THR A 113 17.87 -1.86 3.03
CA THR A 113 18.28 -0.68 3.79
C THR A 113 17.08 -0.17 4.57
N THR A 114 17.19 -0.14 5.89
CA THR A 114 16.15 0.37 6.79
C THR A 114 16.54 1.73 7.34
N VAL A 115 15.59 2.63 7.41
CA VAL A 115 15.71 3.97 8.00
C VAL A 115 14.79 4.01 9.20
N SER A 116 15.34 4.27 10.39
CA SER A 116 14.51 4.41 11.57
C SER A 116 13.70 5.71 11.50
N ALA A 117 12.60 5.79 12.26
CA ALA A 117 11.82 7.03 12.38
C ALA A 117 12.67 8.21 12.88
N ALA A 118 13.63 7.95 13.78
CA ALA A 118 14.54 8.95 14.31
C ALA A 118 15.49 9.49 13.24
N ASP A 119 16.06 8.60 12.42
CA ASP A 119 16.97 8.99 11.33
C ASP A 119 16.22 9.77 10.24
N GLY A 120 15.05 9.27 9.83
CA GLY A 120 14.23 9.92 8.81
C GLY A 120 13.59 11.25 9.24
N THR A 121 13.56 11.53 10.55
CA THR A 121 13.09 12.81 11.10
C THR A 121 14.23 13.79 11.32
N SER A 122 15.35 13.33 11.89
CA SER A 122 16.50 14.18 12.19
C SER A 122 17.26 14.59 10.92
N ASN A 123 17.18 13.77 9.86
CA ASN A 123 18.00 13.90 8.66
C ASN A 123 19.50 13.98 9.00
N ALA A 124 19.88 13.39 10.15
CA ALA A 124 21.24 13.45 10.66
C ALA A 124 22.17 12.57 9.82
N CYS A 125 23.46 12.89 9.87
CA CYS A 125 24.47 12.04 9.28
C CYS A 125 24.63 10.76 10.10
N ALA A 126 24.39 9.61 9.49
CA ALA A 126 24.69 8.29 10.07
C ALA A 126 25.66 7.58 9.12
N THR A 127 26.91 7.36 9.57
CA THR A 127 27.94 6.63 8.82
C THR A 127 28.05 7.13 7.36
N ASP A 128 28.29 8.44 7.21
CA ASP A 128 28.46 9.11 5.90
C ASP A 128 27.24 9.01 4.97
N THR A 129 26.05 8.78 5.53
CA THR A 129 24.78 8.73 4.81
C THR A 129 23.77 9.66 5.47
N LYS A 130 22.99 10.39 4.67
CA LYS A 130 21.76 11.05 5.11
C LYS A 130 20.58 10.48 4.36
N VAL A 131 19.49 10.23 5.07
CA VAL A 131 18.25 9.74 4.47
C VAL A 131 17.07 10.57 4.92
N TYR A 132 16.27 11.02 3.96
CA TYR A 132 15.10 11.85 4.20
C TYR A 132 14.12 11.71 3.03
N GLY A 133 12.96 12.37 3.08
CA GLY A 133 11.97 12.26 2.00
C GLY A 133 10.64 12.89 2.36
N ALA A 134 9.64 12.66 1.52
CA ALA A 134 8.28 13.17 1.74
C ALA A 134 7.22 12.15 1.31
N GLY A 135 5.99 12.36 1.80
CA GLY A 135 4.85 11.49 1.55
C GLY A 135 4.87 10.17 2.34
N THR A 136 3.75 9.45 2.25
CA THR A 136 3.56 8.15 2.88
C THR A 136 3.17 7.14 1.81
N THR A 137 3.75 5.95 1.84
CA THR A 137 3.37 4.86 0.94
C THR A 137 1.91 4.51 1.13
N PRO A 138 1.08 4.51 0.07
CA PRO A 138 -0.29 4.07 0.18
C PRO A 138 -0.34 2.57 0.50
N LEU A 139 -1.36 2.16 1.25
CA LEU A 139 -1.61 0.75 1.49
C LEU A 139 -2.28 0.11 0.27
N TYR A 140 -1.79 -1.07 -0.09
CA TYR A 140 -2.37 -1.96 -1.09
C TYR A 140 -3.36 -2.90 -0.43
N LEU A 141 -4.53 -3.03 -1.05
CA LEU A 141 -5.63 -3.83 -0.55
C LEU A 141 -5.94 -4.96 -1.52
N THR A 142 -5.92 -6.18 -0.99
CA THR A 142 -6.42 -7.37 -1.68
C THR A 142 -7.73 -7.78 -1.03
N SER A 143 -8.84 -7.50 -1.71
CA SER A 143 -10.20 -7.77 -1.24
C SER A 143 -10.72 -9.07 -1.83
N THR A 144 -11.02 -10.05 -0.98
CA THR A 144 -11.78 -11.24 -1.32
C THR A 144 -13.26 -10.96 -1.12
N MET A 145 -14.01 -10.95 -2.22
CA MET A 145 -15.44 -10.71 -2.29
C MET A 145 -16.17 -12.05 -2.24
N ASN A 146 -17.01 -12.27 -1.23
CA ASN A 146 -17.83 -13.47 -1.10
C ASN A 146 -19.25 -13.18 -1.60
N TYR A 147 -19.81 -14.12 -2.35
CA TYR A 147 -21.16 -14.05 -2.89
C TYR A 147 -21.94 -15.32 -2.57
N ASP A 148 -23.20 -15.14 -2.19
CA ASP A 148 -24.09 -16.27 -1.90
C ASP A 148 -24.55 -16.99 -3.19
N THR A 149 -24.36 -16.37 -4.35
CA THR A 149 -24.65 -16.93 -5.68
C THR A 149 -23.51 -16.65 -6.64
N ASN A 150 -23.37 -17.45 -7.70
CA ASN A 150 -22.37 -17.22 -8.76
C ASN A 150 -22.92 -16.41 -9.94
N ALA A 151 -24.11 -15.81 -9.78
CA ALA A 151 -24.69 -14.94 -10.79
C ALA A 151 -23.71 -13.79 -11.10
N ASN A 152 -23.51 -13.51 -12.39
CA ASN A 152 -22.60 -12.46 -12.89
C ASN A 152 -21.11 -12.66 -12.60
N THR A 153 -20.66 -13.90 -12.43
CA THR A 153 -19.23 -14.26 -12.42
C THR A 153 -18.38 -13.49 -11.39
N CYS A 154 -18.99 -13.01 -10.29
CA CYS A 154 -18.31 -12.22 -9.25
C CYS A 154 -17.72 -10.90 -9.77
N THR A 155 -18.15 -10.45 -10.95
CA THR A 155 -17.79 -9.15 -11.53
C THR A 155 -18.80 -8.05 -11.17
N SER A 156 -20.04 -8.45 -10.84
CA SER A 156 -21.10 -7.56 -10.41
C SER A 156 -22.10 -8.28 -9.49
N GLY A 157 -22.91 -7.53 -8.76
CA GLY A 157 -23.81 -8.03 -7.72
C GLY A 157 -23.35 -7.61 -6.33
N VAL A 158 -24.24 -7.76 -5.34
CA VAL A 158 -23.95 -7.36 -3.96
C VAL A 158 -23.21 -8.51 -3.26
N PRO A 159 -21.96 -8.31 -2.81
CA PRO A 159 -21.26 -9.31 -2.01
C PRO A 159 -21.92 -9.46 -0.64
N SER A 160 -21.91 -10.67 -0.07
CA SER A 160 -22.31 -10.87 1.33
C SER A 160 -21.19 -10.43 2.27
N LEU A 161 -19.94 -10.82 2.00
CA LEU A 161 -18.79 -10.47 2.83
C LEU A 161 -17.63 -10.00 1.96
N VAL A 162 -16.86 -9.01 2.42
CA VAL A 162 -15.58 -8.66 1.82
C VAL A 162 -14.50 -8.76 2.89
N SER A 163 -13.54 -9.67 2.70
CA SER A 163 -12.36 -9.78 3.55
C SER A 163 -11.16 -9.18 2.84
N THR A 164 -10.50 -8.21 3.46
CA THR A 164 -9.43 -7.43 2.85
C THR A 164 -8.14 -7.61 3.63
N THR A 165 -7.10 -8.08 2.95
CA THR A 165 -5.73 -8.03 3.46
C THR A 165 -5.05 -6.73 3.06
N VAL A 166 -4.20 -6.23 3.94
CA VAL A 166 -3.54 -4.92 3.81
C VAL A 166 -2.03 -5.16 3.70
N ALA A 167 -1.38 -4.48 2.76
CA ALA A 167 0.06 -4.52 2.59
C ALA A 167 0.62 -3.13 2.28
N ASN A 168 1.87 -2.89 2.64
CA ASN A 168 2.60 -1.67 2.32
C ASN A 168 3.44 -1.79 1.03
N VAL A 169 3.41 -2.95 0.38
CA VAL A 169 4.03 -3.22 -0.91
C VAL A 169 2.99 -3.80 -1.86
N ASP A 170 3.17 -3.57 -3.16
CA ASP A 170 2.34 -4.23 -4.16
C ASP A 170 2.58 -5.74 -4.10
N THR A 171 1.55 -6.48 -3.69
CA THR A 171 1.55 -7.92 -3.45
C THR A 171 1.27 -8.75 -4.71
N THR A 172 1.40 -8.17 -5.92
CA THR A 172 1.05 -8.82 -7.20
C THR A 172 -0.42 -9.27 -7.26
N CYS A 173 -1.29 -8.52 -6.57
CA CYS A 173 -2.71 -8.81 -6.53
C CYS A 173 -3.28 -8.88 -7.96
N SER A 174 -3.99 -9.97 -8.26
CA SER A 174 -4.63 -10.20 -9.56
C SER A 174 -6.15 -10.22 -9.40
N THR A 175 -6.84 -9.32 -10.09
CA THR A 175 -8.31 -9.27 -10.08
C THR A 175 -8.89 -10.46 -10.82
N THR A 176 -9.90 -11.12 -10.26
CA THR A 176 -10.60 -12.22 -10.95
C THR A 176 -11.72 -11.69 -11.82
N SER A 177 -11.86 -12.23 -13.04
CA SER A 177 -13.01 -11.99 -13.93
C SER A 177 -14.13 -13.04 -13.79
N VAL A 178 -13.87 -14.11 -13.03
CA VAL A 178 -14.83 -15.18 -12.76
C VAL A 178 -14.77 -15.60 -11.30
N CYS A 179 -15.91 -16.00 -10.74
CA CYS A 179 -15.99 -16.61 -9.42
C CYS A 179 -15.16 -17.89 -9.36
N THR A 180 -14.59 -18.16 -8.19
CA THR A 180 -14.13 -19.50 -7.82
C THR A 180 -15.09 -20.13 -6.80
N GLY A 181 -15.04 -21.47 -6.68
CA GLY A 181 -15.89 -22.24 -5.77
C GLY A 181 -16.95 -23.08 -6.49
N SER A 182 -17.21 -24.28 -5.95
CA SER A 182 -18.23 -25.20 -6.49
C SER A 182 -19.59 -25.05 -5.81
N ALA A 183 -19.65 -24.35 -4.68
CA ALA A 183 -20.84 -24.02 -3.93
C ALA A 183 -20.63 -22.70 -3.17
N ALA A 184 -21.73 -22.05 -2.77
CA ALA A 184 -21.67 -20.82 -1.99
C ALA A 184 -20.97 -21.02 -0.63
N PRO A 185 -20.15 -20.05 -0.17
CA PRO A 185 -19.90 -18.76 -0.83
C PRO A 185 -18.92 -18.88 -2.01
N TYR A 186 -19.29 -18.26 -3.13
CA TYR A 186 -18.40 -18.06 -4.29
C TYR A 186 -17.49 -16.87 -4.03
N THR A 187 -16.26 -16.90 -4.54
CA THR A 187 -15.29 -15.84 -4.26
C THR A 187 -14.73 -15.20 -5.52
N GLY A 188 -14.53 -13.88 -5.45
CA GLY A 188 -13.75 -13.11 -6.41
C GLY A 188 -12.70 -12.26 -5.69
N THR A 189 -11.69 -11.80 -6.42
CA THR A 189 -10.62 -10.94 -5.91
C THR A 189 -10.68 -9.58 -6.60
N LYS A 190 -10.65 -8.51 -5.79
CA LYS A 190 -10.49 -7.11 -6.23
C LYS A 190 -9.23 -6.52 -5.59
N CYS A 191 -8.44 -5.84 -6.42
CA CYS A 191 -7.20 -5.19 -6.01
C CYS A 191 -7.44 -3.67 -6.02
N SER A 192 -7.08 -3.00 -4.93
CA SER A 192 -7.24 -1.54 -4.84
C SER A 192 -6.27 -0.93 -3.83
N SER A 193 -6.44 0.35 -3.52
CA SER A 193 -5.67 1.06 -2.50
C SER A 193 -6.57 1.50 -1.35
N ALA A 194 -5.98 1.81 -0.19
CA ALA A 194 -6.72 2.38 0.93
C ALA A 194 -7.49 3.66 0.55
N SER A 195 -6.96 4.47 -0.36
CA SER A 195 -7.60 5.70 -0.83
C SER A 195 -8.88 5.47 -1.65
N SER A 196 -9.02 4.35 -2.37
CA SER A 196 -10.22 4.05 -3.18
C SER A 196 -11.21 3.14 -2.45
N TYR A 197 -10.83 2.55 -1.32
CA TYR A 197 -11.61 1.49 -0.65
C TYR A 197 -13.06 1.87 -0.37
N LEU A 198 -13.31 3.07 0.12
CA LEU A 198 -14.67 3.52 0.43
C LEU A 198 -15.55 3.61 -0.83
N THR A 199 -15.00 4.14 -1.92
CA THR A 199 -15.68 4.20 -3.23
C THR A 199 -15.88 2.81 -3.81
N ASP A 200 -14.90 1.92 -3.64
CA ASP A 200 -14.97 0.53 -4.07
C ASP A 200 -16.11 -0.22 -3.37
N MET A 201 -16.25 -0.05 -2.05
CA MET A 201 -17.33 -0.65 -1.26
C MET A 201 -18.67 -0.02 -1.57
N ALA A 202 -18.76 1.31 -1.70
CA ALA A 202 -20.00 1.98 -2.10
C ALA A 202 -20.50 1.47 -3.46
N THR A 203 -19.59 1.22 -4.40
CA THR A 203 -19.93 0.64 -5.72
C THR A 203 -20.37 -0.82 -5.59
N ALA A 204 -19.64 -1.64 -4.83
CA ALA A 204 -19.93 -3.07 -4.68
C ALA A 204 -21.26 -3.33 -3.98
N PHE A 205 -21.58 -2.57 -2.94
CA PHE A 205 -22.82 -2.74 -2.18
C PHE A 205 -23.98 -1.93 -2.75
N SER A 206 -23.70 -0.91 -3.58
CA SER A 206 -24.70 -0.03 -4.18
C SER A 206 -25.64 0.56 -3.12
N SER A 207 -26.96 0.32 -3.22
CA SER A 207 -27.95 0.76 -2.24
C SER A 207 -28.05 -0.13 -0.99
N SER A 208 -27.32 -1.24 -0.93
CA SER A 208 -27.42 -2.18 0.19
C SER A 208 -26.68 -1.65 1.41
N PRO A 209 -27.25 -1.74 2.62
CA PRO A 209 -26.55 -1.32 3.83
C PRO A 209 -25.36 -2.24 4.11
N TYR A 210 -24.22 -1.67 4.46
CA TYR A 210 -23.02 -2.41 4.86
C TYR A 210 -22.31 -1.76 6.04
N VAL A 211 -21.49 -2.57 6.72
CA VAL A 211 -20.68 -2.19 7.88
C VAL A 211 -19.23 -2.54 7.59
N ILE A 212 -18.35 -1.55 7.67
CA ILE A 212 -16.90 -1.73 7.54
C ILE A 212 -16.31 -1.88 8.95
N VAL A 213 -15.55 -2.94 9.18
CA VAL A 213 -14.80 -3.19 10.40
C VAL A 213 -13.31 -3.18 10.05
N GLN A 214 -12.60 -2.17 10.51
CA GLN A 214 -11.14 -2.10 10.41
C GLN A 214 -10.50 -2.78 11.60
N LYS A 215 -9.51 -3.63 11.35
CA LYS A 215 -8.70 -4.29 12.37
C LYS A 215 -7.32 -3.65 12.41
N TYR A 216 -6.91 -3.19 13.59
CA TYR A 216 -5.59 -2.63 13.81
C TYR A 216 -4.69 -3.60 14.57
N ASN A 217 -3.38 -3.39 14.49
CA ASN A 217 -2.40 -4.15 15.26
C ASN A 217 -2.69 -4.02 16.77
N ALA A 218 -2.53 -5.12 17.50
CA ALA A 218 -2.86 -5.17 18.92
C ALA A 218 -2.01 -4.16 19.73
N GLY A 219 -2.65 -3.40 20.62
CA GLY A 219 -2.00 -2.39 21.45
C GLY A 219 -1.60 -1.11 20.71
N LYS A 220 -2.04 -0.93 19.45
CA LYS A 220 -1.75 0.26 18.64
C LYS A 220 -2.96 1.16 18.51
N SER A 221 -2.70 2.43 18.22
CA SER A 221 -3.75 3.41 17.89
C SER A 221 -4.45 3.02 16.59
N CYS A 222 -5.68 3.50 16.40
CA CYS A 222 -6.44 3.35 15.15
C CYS A 222 -5.92 4.31 14.08
N ALA A 223 -4.65 4.15 13.70
CA ALA A 223 -3.99 4.91 12.64
C ALA A 223 -3.82 4.04 11.39
N ASP A 224 -3.85 4.65 10.21
CA ASP A 224 -3.74 3.92 8.93
C ASP A 224 -2.48 3.04 8.86
N ALA A 225 -1.36 3.52 9.40
CA ALA A 225 -0.10 2.76 9.44
C ALA A 225 -0.20 1.44 10.24
N GLU A 226 -1.20 1.31 11.12
CA GLU A 226 -1.41 0.15 11.98
C GLU A 226 -2.60 -0.70 11.51
N LEU A 227 -3.19 -0.36 10.36
CA LEU A 227 -4.28 -1.12 9.75
C LEU A 227 -3.77 -2.49 9.29
N SER A 228 -4.31 -3.54 9.89
CA SER A 228 -3.89 -4.94 9.68
C SER A 228 -4.87 -5.76 8.83
N GLY A 229 -6.10 -5.27 8.68
CA GLY A 229 -7.14 -5.94 7.91
C GLY A 229 -8.43 -5.13 7.88
N ILE A 230 -9.28 -5.40 6.90
CA ILE A 230 -10.62 -4.80 6.81
C ILE A 230 -11.62 -5.90 6.49
N THR A 231 -12.75 -5.93 7.20
CA THR A 231 -13.87 -6.79 6.87
C THR A 231 -15.11 -5.93 6.65
N THR A 232 -15.74 -6.06 5.49
CA THR A 232 -17.02 -5.39 5.20
C THR A 232 -18.14 -6.40 5.13
N TYR A 233 -19.19 -6.19 5.91
CA TYR A 233 -20.33 -7.08 6.05
C TYR A 233 -21.55 -6.47 5.37
N LEU A 234 -22.25 -7.26 4.54
CA LEU A 234 -23.63 -6.94 4.14
C LEU A 234 -24.50 -6.91 5.40
N ALA A 235 -25.16 -5.78 5.64
CA ALA A 235 -25.86 -5.48 6.88
C ALA A 235 -27.37 -5.38 6.69
N ASP A 236 -27.94 -6.32 5.93
CA ASP A 236 -29.37 -6.40 5.59
C ASP A 236 -30.23 -7.09 6.66
N GLY A 237 -29.62 -7.45 7.79
CA GLY A 237 -30.28 -8.13 8.91
C GLY A 237 -30.49 -9.63 8.69
N LYS A 238 -30.01 -10.23 7.59
CA LYS A 238 -30.09 -11.66 7.31
C LYS A 238 -28.81 -12.40 7.70
N CYS A 239 -28.91 -13.73 7.64
CA CYS A 239 -27.80 -14.63 7.90
C CYS A 239 -27.03 -14.88 6.60
N HIS A 240 -25.70 -14.79 6.64
CA HIS A 240 -24.82 -15.05 5.50
C HIS A 240 -23.66 -15.95 5.93
N LYS A 241 -23.18 -16.79 5.01
CA LYS A 241 -22.02 -17.65 5.28
C LYS A 241 -20.73 -16.85 5.14
N THR A 242 -19.82 -16.98 6.09
CA THR A 242 -18.44 -16.50 5.90
C THR A 242 -17.60 -17.54 5.17
N ASP A 243 -17.88 -18.81 5.43
CA ASP A 243 -17.25 -19.98 4.81
C ASP A 243 -18.20 -21.20 4.92
N THR A 244 -17.69 -22.42 4.73
CA THR A 244 -18.48 -23.67 4.81
C THR A 244 -18.92 -24.06 6.22
N ALA A 245 -18.28 -23.50 7.26
CA ALA A 245 -18.47 -23.85 8.67
C ALA A 245 -19.02 -22.71 9.53
N LYS A 246 -18.90 -21.45 9.09
CA LYS A 246 -19.27 -20.26 9.87
C LYS A 246 -20.23 -19.35 9.13
N SER A 247 -20.98 -18.57 9.89
CA SER A 247 -21.93 -17.58 9.40
C SER A 247 -21.88 -16.31 10.22
N TYR A 248 -22.53 -15.27 9.73
CA TYR A 248 -22.70 -14.02 10.45
C TYR A 248 -24.08 -13.41 10.17
N ARG A 249 -24.48 -12.48 11.03
CA ARG A 249 -25.61 -11.57 10.82
C ARG A 249 -25.15 -10.16 11.13
N ALA A 250 -25.34 -9.24 10.20
CA ALA A 250 -25.09 -7.83 10.43
C ALA A 250 -26.34 -6.99 10.14
N ALA A 251 -26.49 -5.89 10.87
CA ALA A 251 -27.57 -4.94 10.68
C ALA A 251 -27.05 -3.53 10.90
N ARG A 252 -27.50 -2.58 10.08
CA ARG A 252 -27.22 -1.15 10.24
C ARG A 252 -28.52 -0.38 10.28
N LYS A 253 -28.68 0.47 11.29
CA LYS A 253 -29.88 1.29 11.50
C LYS A 253 -29.72 2.68 10.89
N ALA A 254 -30.84 3.39 10.73
CA ALA A 254 -30.88 4.75 10.20
C ALA A 254 -30.15 5.78 11.10
N ASP A 255 -30.06 5.51 12.40
CA ASP A 255 -29.29 6.32 13.36
C ASP A 255 -27.77 6.12 13.25
N GLY A 256 -27.31 5.30 12.29
CA GLY A 256 -25.90 4.98 12.08
C GLY A 256 -25.38 3.83 12.94
N SER A 257 -26.12 3.36 13.94
CA SER A 257 -25.70 2.23 14.77
C SER A 257 -25.68 0.92 13.97
N ALA A 258 -24.75 0.04 14.32
CA ALA A 258 -24.53 -1.22 13.63
C ALA A 258 -24.26 -2.36 14.62
N THR A 259 -24.67 -3.56 14.25
CA THR A 259 -24.35 -4.80 14.96
C THR A 259 -23.79 -5.83 14.00
N VAL A 260 -22.74 -6.54 14.39
CA VAL A 260 -22.23 -7.72 13.69
C VAL A 260 -22.13 -8.86 14.69
N GLN A 261 -22.79 -9.98 14.38
CA GLN A 261 -22.77 -11.19 15.20
C GLN A 261 -22.18 -12.32 14.34
N SER A 262 -21.17 -13.01 14.88
CA SER A 262 -20.53 -14.14 14.22
C SER A 262 -20.95 -15.45 14.88
N TYR A 263 -21.13 -16.50 14.09
CA TYR A 263 -21.56 -17.82 14.54
C TYR A 263 -20.55 -18.87 14.11
N THR A 264 -20.37 -19.90 14.93
CA THR A 264 -19.46 -21.02 14.68
C THR A 264 -20.10 -22.13 13.84
N ASP A 265 -21.31 -21.91 13.34
CA ASP A 265 -22.01 -22.78 12.41
C ASP A 265 -22.37 -22.04 11.12
N ALA A 266 -22.49 -22.77 10.01
CA ALA A 266 -22.87 -22.24 8.70
C ALA A 266 -24.39 -22.31 8.44
N ILE A 267 -25.20 -22.56 9.48
CA ILE A 267 -26.64 -22.71 9.33
C ILE A 267 -27.22 -21.30 9.15
N LEU A 268 -27.82 -21.05 7.99
CA LEU A 268 -28.48 -19.79 7.62
C LEU A 268 -29.74 -19.45 8.44
N ARG A 269 -29.89 -20.07 9.63
CA ARG A 269 -30.97 -19.81 10.58
C ARG A 269 -30.53 -18.88 11.72
N CYS A 270 -29.23 -18.57 11.85
CA CYS A 270 -28.67 -17.64 12.84
C CYS A 270 -29.40 -17.78 14.21
N MET A 271 -29.36 -18.98 14.80
CA MET A 271 -30.01 -19.19 16.09
C MET A 271 -29.23 -18.39 17.13
N ALA A 272 -29.84 -17.33 17.64
CA ALA A 272 -29.24 -16.41 18.58
C ALA A 272 -28.75 -17.17 19.83
N THR A 273 -27.44 -17.26 20.03
CA THR A 273 -26.91 -17.26 21.38
C THR A 273 -26.95 -15.81 21.86
N THR A 274 -27.59 -15.62 23.00
CA THR A 274 -27.88 -14.39 23.75
C THR A 274 -26.95 -13.21 23.45
N PRO A 275 -27.48 -12.00 23.11
CA PRO A 275 -26.63 -10.84 22.84
C PRO A 275 -25.97 -10.35 24.12
N LEU A 276 -24.64 -10.24 24.11
CA LEU A 276 -23.90 -9.36 25.02
C LEU A 276 -24.26 -7.92 24.66
N ARG A 277 -24.98 -7.25 25.58
CA ARG A 277 -25.11 -5.79 25.56
C ARG A 277 -23.78 -5.19 26.02
N CYS A 278 -23.12 -4.43 25.14
CA CYS A 278 -22.21 -3.39 25.62
C CYS A 278 -23.07 -2.21 26.10
N ILE A 279 -22.85 -1.79 27.34
CA ILE A 279 -23.28 -0.49 27.89
C ILE A 279 -22.37 0.58 27.29
#